data_AF-A0A949PIV0-F1
#
_entry.id   AF-A0A949PIV0-F1
#
_cell.length_a   1.000
_cell.length_b   1.000
_cell.length_c   1.000
_cell.angle_alpha   90.00
_cell.angle_beta   90.00
_cell.angle_gamma   90.00
#
_symmetry.space_group_name_H-M   'P 1'
#
loop_
_entity.id
_entity.type
_entity.pdbx_description
1 polymer ?
#
loop_
_entity_poly.entity_id
_entity_poly.type
_entity_poly.pdbx_seq_one_letter_code
_entity_poly.pdbx_strand_id
1 'polypeptide(L)'
;KHYHNGETYLLEAHHLDELEALHCADITHPKNLLLLLQTADETLDYRHAAELYRQCPSWIEGGGTHSFDGFIDRVPQMLGHLSRCLG
;
A
#
# COMPACT_ATOMS: atom_id res chain seq x y z
N LYS A 1 -4.41 -10.74 20.81
CA LYS A 1 -5.88 -10.75 20.99
C LYS A 1 -6.49 -9.95 19.85
N HIS A 2 -7.26 -10.60 18.98
CA HIS A 2 -8.04 -9.92 17.95
C HIS A 2 -9.11 -9.03 18.59
N TYR A 3 -9.21 -7.78 18.12
CA TYR A 3 -10.13 -6.78 18.67
C TYR A 3 -11.62 -7.10 18.44
N HIS A 4 -11.94 -8.04 17.54
CA HIS A 4 -13.30 -8.32 17.10
C HIS A 4 -13.89 -9.67 17.57
N ASN A 5 -13.07 -10.67 17.88
CA ASN A 5 -13.54 -12.00 18.28
C ASN A 5 -12.86 -12.56 19.56
N GLY A 6 -11.92 -11.83 20.15
CA GLY A 6 -11.23 -12.23 21.37
C GLY A 6 -10.22 -13.38 21.19
N GLU A 7 -10.04 -13.88 19.97
CA GLU A 7 -9.10 -14.97 19.69
C GLU A 7 -7.65 -14.49 19.88
N THR A 8 -6.81 -15.39 20.38
CA THR A 8 -5.38 -15.15 20.52
C THR A 8 -4.70 -15.78 19.31
N TYR A 9 -4.32 -14.95 18.35
CA TYR A 9 -3.43 -15.37 17.28
C TYR A 9 -2.03 -15.62 17.84
N LEU A 10 -1.49 -16.81 17.61
CA LEU A 10 -0.11 -17.15 17.94
C LEU A 10 0.71 -17.07 16.64
N LEU A 11 1.66 -16.14 16.61
CA LEU A 11 2.59 -16.03 15.50
C LEU A 11 3.67 -17.12 15.64
N GLU A 12 3.47 -18.24 14.96
CA GLU A 12 4.48 -19.31 14.82
C GLU A 12 5.46 -19.03 13.68
N ALA A 13 6.61 -19.72 13.70
CA ALA A 13 7.69 -19.52 12.73
C ALA A 13 7.25 -19.79 11.28
N HIS A 14 6.41 -20.80 11.05
CA HIS A 14 5.95 -21.14 9.69
C HIS A 14 5.14 -20.02 9.03
N HIS A 15 4.46 -19.16 9.82
CA HIS A 15 3.77 -17.99 9.27
C HIS A 15 4.75 -16.95 8.69
N LEU A 16 6.01 -16.91 9.17
CA LEU A 16 7.03 -16.06 8.56
C LEU A 16 7.48 -16.61 7.21
N ASP A 17 7.64 -17.93 7.11
CA ASP A 17 7.96 -18.60 5.84
C ASP A 17 6.87 -18.34 4.80
N GLU A 18 5.60 -18.36 5.22
CA GLU A 18 4.45 -18.02 4.36
C GLU A 18 4.50 -16.56 3.88
N LEU A 19 4.85 -15.61 4.76
CA LEU A 19 4.99 -14.20 4.38
C LEU A 19 6.15 -14.00 3.40
N GLU A 20 7.27 -14.69 3.60
CA GLU A 20 8.41 -14.63 2.70
C GLU A 20 8.08 -15.22 1.33
N ALA A 21 7.33 -16.32 1.29
CA ALA A 21 6.85 -16.91 0.04
C ALA A 21 5.92 -15.98 -0.77
N LEU A 22 5.23 -15.04 -0.10
CA LEU A 22 4.39 -14.02 -0.74
C LEU A 22 5.17 -12.78 -1.18
N HIS A 23 6.47 -12.69 -0.87
CA HIS A 23 7.26 -11.52 -1.22
C HIS A 23 7.33 -11.31 -2.74
N CYS A 24 6.97 -10.11 -3.17
CA CYS A 24 7.04 -9.69 -4.56
C CYS A 24 8.17 -8.68 -4.71
N ALA A 25 9.30 -9.13 -5.27
CA ALA A 25 10.49 -8.29 -5.42
C ALA A 25 10.32 -7.19 -6.49
N ASP A 26 9.52 -7.45 -7.54
CA ASP A 26 9.36 -6.55 -8.68
C ASP A 26 7.91 -6.49 -9.17
N ILE A 27 7.46 -5.28 -9.52
CA ILE A 27 6.13 -5.05 -10.07
C ILE A 27 6.12 -5.32 -11.58
N THR A 28 5.42 -6.38 -12.01
CA THR A 28 5.39 -6.82 -13.42
C THR A 28 4.56 -5.91 -14.34
N HIS A 29 3.52 -5.26 -13.81
CA HIS A 29 2.61 -4.42 -14.59
C HIS A 29 2.39 -3.06 -13.90
N PRO A 30 3.42 -2.20 -13.84
CA PRO A 30 3.38 -0.98 -13.03
C PRO A 30 2.30 0.02 -13.46
N LYS A 31 1.90 0.01 -14.74
CA LYS A 31 0.84 0.87 -15.27
C LYS A 31 -0.56 0.52 -14.74
N ASN A 32 -0.76 -0.70 -14.26
CA ASN A 32 -2.04 -1.17 -13.73
C ASN A 32 -2.23 -0.79 -12.25
N LEU A 33 -1.20 -0.21 -11.63
CA LEU A 33 -1.21 0.20 -10.24
C LEU A 33 -1.16 1.73 -10.13
N LEU A 34 -1.69 2.23 -9.03
CA LEU A 34 -1.58 3.62 -8.62
C LEU A 34 -1.16 3.64 -7.16
N LEU A 35 0.01 4.22 -6.87
CA LEU A 35 0.49 4.42 -5.51
C LEU A 35 -0.04 5.75 -4.96
N LEU A 36 -0.70 5.70 -3.80
CA LEU A 36 -0.99 6.87 -2.97
C LEU A 36 -0.14 6.75 -1.70
N LEU A 37 0.71 7.74 -1.43
CA LEU A 37 1.67 7.66 -0.33
C LEU A 37 1.84 9.02 0.36
N GLN A 38 1.89 8.99 1.68
CA GLN A 38 2.14 10.15 2.53
C GLN A 38 3.41 9.91 3.35
N THR A 39 4.34 10.86 3.36
CA THR A 39 5.70 10.63 3.89
C THR A 39 5.77 10.57 5.41
N ALA A 40 4.72 11.01 6.12
CA ALA A 40 4.63 10.94 7.58
C ALA A 40 3.72 9.81 8.07
N ASP A 41 3.49 8.79 7.23
CA ASP A 41 2.92 7.52 7.66
C ASP A 41 3.68 6.99 8.90
N GLU A 42 2.96 6.94 10.01
CA GLU A 42 3.49 6.60 11.33
C GLU A 42 3.61 5.09 11.54
N THR A 43 3.04 4.29 10.64
CA THR A 43 3.00 2.83 10.73
C THR A 43 4.02 2.18 9.80
N LEU A 44 4.15 2.71 8.58
CA LEU A 44 5.01 2.16 7.53
C LEU A 44 6.06 3.17 7.08
N ASP A 45 7.28 2.69 6.83
CA ASP A 45 8.31 3.50 6.21
C ASP A 45 7.99 3.73 4.72
N TYR A 46 7.55 4.94 4.39
CA TYR A 46 7.15 5.32 3.04
C TYR A 46 8.24 5.02 1.98
N ARG A 47 9.53 5.04 2.37
CA ARG A 47 10.66 4.84 1.44
C ARG A 47 10.64 3.46 0.79
N HIS A 48 10.17 2.43 1.49
CA HIS A 48 10.06 1.08 0.95
C HIS A 48 9.01 1.02 -0.17
N ALA A 49 7.84 1.62 0.04
CA ALA A 49 6.81 1.71 -0.99
C ALA A 49 7.26 2.59 -2.16
N ALA A 50 7.91 3.72 -1.88
CA ALA A 50 8.43 4.61 -2.92
C ALA A 50 9.45 3.91 -3.83
N GLU A 51 10.32 3.06 -3.27
CA GLU A 51 11.30 2.30 -4.04
C GLU A 51 10.64 1.16 -4.86
N LEU A 52 9.85 0.30 -4.22
CA LEU A 52 9.22 -0.86 -4.88
C LEU A 52 8.29 -0.44 -6.02
N TYR A 53 7.51 0.62 -5.81
CA TYR A 53 6.53 1.11 -6.78
C TYR A 53 7.04 2.28 -7.63
N ARG A 54 8.36 2.54 -7.67
CA ARG A 54 8.96 3.70 -8.38
C ARG A 54 8.59 3.81 -9.87
N GLN A 55 8.20 2.70 -10.50
CA GLN A 55 7.78 2.67 -11.91
C GLN A 55 6.27 2.83 -12.10
N CYS A 56 5.48 2.76 -11.02
CA CYS A 56 4.04 2.94 -11.06
C CYS A 56 3.69 4.43 -11.07
N PRO A 57 2.58 4.83 -11.69
CA PRO A 57 1.95 6.12 -11.41
C PRO A 57 1.77 6.31 -9.90
N SER A 58 2.18 7.47 -9.39
CA SER A 58 2.20 7.73 -7.94
C SER A 58 1.81 9.16 -7.59
N TRP A 59 1.10 9.32 -6.48
CA TRP A 59 0.99 10.58 -5.74
C TRP A 59 1.69 10.42 -4.40
N ILE A 60 2.78 11.16 -4.22
CA ILE A 60 3.56 11.18 -2.99
C ILE A 60 3.44 12.57 -2.38
N GLU A 61 2.90 12.63 -1.17
CA GLU A 61 2.62 13.88 -0.46
C GLU A 61 3.45 13.97 0.82
N GLY A 62 4.00 15.16 1.08
CA GLY A 62 4.72 15.40 2.33
C GLY A 62 3.76 15.51 3.52
N GLY A 63 4.11 14.87 4.64
CA GLY A 63 3.25 14.85 5.83
C GLY A 63 2.19 13.75 5.77
N GLY A 64 1.04 13.97 6.41
CA GLY A 64 -0.10 13.05 6.43
C GLY A 64 -0.03 11.96 7.50
N THR A 65 -0.78 10.87 7.29
CA THR A 65 -0.86 9.72 8.21
C THR A 65 -1.03 8.41 7.43
N HIS A 66 -0.90 7.26 8.11
CA HIS A 66 -1.15 5.94 7.54
C HIS A 66 -2.58 5.79 6.99
N SER A 67 -3.54 6.53 7.55
CA SER A 67 -4.94 6.53 7.08
C SER A 67 -5.17 7.31 5.78
N PHE A 68 -4.12 7.98 5.27
CA PHE A 68 -4.13 8.89 4.14
C PHE A 68 -5.04 10.11 4.38
N ASP A 69 -4.46 11.19 4.89
CA ASP A 69 -5.16 12.44 5.13
C ASP A 69 -5.68 13.04 3.80
N GLY A 70 -6.94 13.50 3.77
CA GLY A 70 -7.53 14.06 2.56
C GLY A 70 -7.86 13.02 1.48
N PHE A 71 -7.99 11.74 1.83
CA PHE A 71 -8.30 10.65 0.90
C PHE A 71 -9.46 10.95 -0.07
N ILE A 72 -10.56 11.52 0.43
CA ILE A 72 -11.74 11.84 -0.39
C ILE A 72 -11.41 12.79 -1.54
N ASP A 73 -10.46 13.71 -1.35
CA ASP A 73 -10.03 14.68 -2.36
C ASP A 73 -9.19 14.04 -3.49
N ARG A 74 -8.81 12.77 -3.33
CA ARG A 74 -8.08 11.98 -4.34
C ARG A 74 -8.96 11.00 -5.11
N VAL A 75 -10.20 10.76 -4.66
CA VAL A 75 -11.14 9.83 -5.29
C VAL A 75 -11.38 10.15 -6.78
N PRO A 76 -11.62 11.42 -7.20
CA PRO A 76 -11.82 11.72 -8.63
C PRO A 76 -10.64 11.29 -9.50
N GLN A 77 -9.41 11.48 -9.01
CA GLN A 77 -8.20 11.16 -9.72
C GLN A 77 -7.95 9.64 -9.72
N MET A 78 -8.28 8.94 -8.63
CA MET A 78 -8.26 7.46 -8.57
C MET A 78 -9.20 6.87 -9.63
N LEU A 79 -10.44 7.35 -9.70
CA LEU A 79 -11.41 6.95 -10.72
C LEU A 79 -10.88 7.24 -12.13
N GLY A 80 -10.27 8.40 -12.33
CA GLY A 80 -9.65 8.75 -13.61
C GLY A 80 -8.50 7.83 -14.02
N HIS A 81 -7.70 7.32 -13.07
CA HIS A 81 -6.69 6.30 -13.35
C HIS A 81 -7.34 4.97 -13.74
N LEU A 82 -8.32 4.50 -12.97
CA LEU A 82 -9.04 3.25 -13.26
C LEU A 82 -9.67 3.26 -14.67
N SER A 83 -10.28 4.38 -15.08
CA SER A 83 -10.84 4.51 -16.43
C SER A 83 -9.80 4.37 -17.55
N ARG A 84 -8.54 4.79 -17.33
CA ARG A 84 -7.46 4.65 -18.33
C ARG A 84 -6.89 3.24 -18.41
N CYS A 85 -6.96 2.47 -17.33
CA CYS A 85 -6.48 1.09 -17.30
C CYS A 85 -7.46 0.10 -17.91
N LEU A 86 -8.75 0.47 -17.99
CA LEU A 86 -9.82 -0.38 -18.52
C LEU A 86 -10.20 -0.08 -19.98
N GLY A 87 -9.67 1.00 -20.56
CA GLY A 87 -9.86 1.37 -21.97
C GLY A 87 -8.66 0.98 -22.82
#